data_AF-A0A2W4KX80-F1
#
_entry.id   AF-A0A2W4KX80-F1
#
_cell.length_a   1.000
_cell.length_b   1.000
_cell.length_c   1.000
_cell.angle_alpha   90.00
_cell.angle_beta   90.00
_cell.angle_gamma   90.00
#
_symmetry.space_group_name_H-M   'P 1'
#
loop_
_entity.id
_entity.type
_entity.pdbx_description
1 polymer ?
#
loop_
_entity_poly.entity_id
_entity_poly.type
_entity_poly.pdbx_seq_one_letter_code
_entity_poly.pdbx_strand_id
1 'polypeptide(L)'
;MLEISPEKVAHIIIKAREYDAKVETVIPNEGSGSDGEPDDILESFTDATTRPELESFINSLNEDEQAHLVALTWVGRGTFEPEEFDEAVQIAREEKVVSTADYLLGIPLLADYLEEGLEKMGYSVEDIESEIL
;
A
#
# COMPACT_ATOMS: atom_id res chain seq x y z
N MET A 1 -9.50 18.32 -0.42
CA MET A 1 -10.67 17.42 -0.17
C MET A 1 -10.30 16.03 -0.67
N LEU A 2 -10.62 14.95 0.05
CA LEU A 2 -10.18 13.61 -0.31
C LEU A 2 -10.99 13.07 -1.50
N GLU A 3 -10.42 13.03 -2.71
CA GLU A 3 -11.11 12.55 -3.92
C GLU A 3 -11.14 11.01 -4.06
N ILE A 4 -10.26 10.31 -3.35
CA ILE A 4 -10.29 8.85 -3.25
C ILE A 4 -11.23 8.42 -2.12
N SER A 5 -12.12 7.45 -2.37
CA SER A 5 -13.00 6.94 -1.32
C SER A 5 -12.18 6.31 -0.19
N PRO A 6 -12.48 6.60 1.09
CA PRO A 6 -11.80 5.96 2.24
C PRO A 6 -11.86 4.42 2.19
N GLU A 7 -12.96 3.86 1.68
CA GLU A 7 -13.13 2.42 1.43
C GLU A 7 -12.06 1.82 0.51
N LYS A 8 -11.68 2.54 -0.56
CA LYS A 8 -10.64 2.09 -1.48
C LYS A 8 -9.27 2.11 -0.81
N VAL A 9 -9.01 3.13 0.02
CA VAL A 9 -7.77 3.22 0.78
C VAL A 9 -7.70 2.12 1.83
N ALA A 10 -8.78 1.86 2.57
CA ALA A 10 -8.87 0.75 3.51
C ALA A 10 -8.60 -0.60 2.82
N HIS A 11 -9.18 -0.83 1.64
CA HIS A 11 -8.90 -2.03 0.85
C HIS A 11 -7.40 -2.18 0.51
N ILE A 12 -6.74 -1.08 0.13
CA ILE A 12 -5.30 -1.05 -0.15
C ILE A 12 -4.50 -1.35 1.11
N ILE A 13 -4.88 -0.80 2.27
CA ILE A 13 -4.22 -1.02 3.56
C ILE A 13 -4.24 -2.51 3.91
N ILE A 14 -5.40 -3.16 3.84
CA ILE A 14 -5.56 -4.59 4.13
C ILE A 14 -4.65 -5.42 3.23
N LYS A 15 -4.70 -5.17 1.92
CA LYS A 15 -3.89 -5.89 0.93
C LYS A 15 -2.39 -5.62 1.10
N ALA A 16 -2.00 -4.41 1.47
CA ALA A 16 -0.63 -4.05 1.77
C ALA A 16 -0.12 -4.76 3.04
N ARG A 17 -0.94 -4.88 4.09
CA ARG A 17 -0.62 -5.69 5.29
C ARG A 17 -0.42 -7.16 4.95
N GLU A 18 -1.32 -7.73 4.14
CA GLU A 18 -1.19 -9.11 3.66
C GLU A 18 0.10 -9.32 2.85
N TYR A 19 0.50 -8.34 2.04
CA TYR A 19 1.74 -8.38 1.28
C TYR A 19 2.97 -8.29 2.19
N ASP A 20 3.03 -7.30 3.09
CA ASP A 20 4.16 -7.10 4.00
C ASP A 20 4.36 -8.30 4.94
N ALA A 21 3.27 -8.85 5.50
CA ALA A 21 3.31 -10.05 6.33
C ALA A 21 3.84 -11.27 5.58
N LYS A 22 3.57 -11.39 4.27
CA LYS A 22 4.13 -12.46 3.44
C LYS A 22 5.61 -12.22 3.16
N VAL A 23 6.01 -11.01 2.77
CA VAL A 23 7.42 -10.67 2.48
C VAL A 23 8.34 -10.96 3.67
N GLU A 24 7.88 -10.73 4.90
CA GLU A 24 8.65 -11.07 6.11
C GLU A 24 8.91 -12.58 6.26
N THR A 25 8.02 -13.43 5.78
CA THR A 25 8.21 -14.90 5.83
C THR A 25 9.21 -15.43 4.80
N VAL A 26 9.47 -14.67 3.72
CA VAL A 26 10.32 -15.09 2.59
C VAL A 26 11.77 -14.63 2.71
N ILE A 27 12.25 -14.23 3.89
CA ILE A 27 13.69 -13.98 4.09
C ILE A 27 14.41 -15.32 3.81
N PRO A 28 15.20 -15.44 2.73
CA PRO A 28 15.93 -16.67 2.48
C PRO A 28 16.96 -16.79 3.60
N ASN A 29 16.79 -17.79 4.44
CA ASN A 29 17.84 -18.22 5.34
C ASN A 29 19.05 -18.63 4.47
N GLU A 30 19.99 -17.71 4.26
CA GLU A 30 21.33 -18.04 3.76
C GLU A 30 22.04 -18.89 4.81
N GLY A 31 21.76 -20.19 4.78
CA GLY A 31 22.46 -21.15 5.62
C GLY A 31 21.64 -22.37 5.96
N SER A 32 21.45 -23.27 5.00
CA SER A 32 21.84 -24.68 5.16
C SER A 32 21.47 -25.43 3.89
N GLY A 33 22.46 -25.92 3.16
CA GLY A 33 22.21 -26.94 2.15
C GLY A 33 21.56 -28.15 2.82
N SER A 34 20.33 -28.45 2.44
CA SER A 34 19.73 -29.76 2.62
C SER A 34 18.83 -30.00 1.43
N ASP A 35 19.07 -31.13 0.78
CA ASP A 35 18.44 -31.64 -0.43
C ASP A 35 16.94 -31.28 -0.55
N GLY A 36 16.60 -30.67 -1.70
CA GLY A 36 15.26 -30.15 -1.97
C GLY A 36 14.17 -31.21 -1.90
N GLU A 37 13.15 -30.91 -1.09
CA GLU A 37 11.83 -31.53 -1.16
C GLU A 37 10.94 -30.70 -2.11
N PRO A 38 10.00 -31.31 -2.85
CA PRO A 38 9.17 -30.61 -3.84
C PRO A 38 8.19 -29.58 -3.27
N ASP A 39 8.15 -29.37 -1.94
CA ASP A 39 7.29 -28.41 -1.25
C ASP A 39 7.80 -26.95 -1.38
N ASP A 40 9.11 -26.72 -1.53
CA ASP A 40 9.70 -25.36 -1.66
C ASP A 40 9.21 -24.60 -2.92
N ILE A 41 8.76 -25.32 -3.95
CA ILE A 41 8.28 -24.70 -5.19
C ILE A 41 6.86 -24.11 -5.00
N LEU A 42 6.04 -24.68 -4.11
CA LEU A 42 4.64 -24.26 -3.93
C LEU A 42 4.53 -22.92 -3.17
N GLU A 43 5.48 -22.63 -2.29
CA GLU A 43 5.52 -21.40 -1.49
C GLU A 43 5.80 -20.16 -2.37
N SER A 44 6.73 -20.30 -3.34
CA SER A 44 7.08 -19.24 -4.31
C SER A 44 5.94 -18.82 -5.27
N PHE A 45 4.91 -19.67 -5.50
CA PHE A 45 3.78 -19.31 -6.35
C PHE A 45 2.70 -18.50 -5.62
N THR A 46 2.73 -18.46 -4.29
CA THR A 46 1.70 -17.76 -3.50
C THR A 46 2.02 -16.27 -3.34
N ASP A 47 3.31 -15.91 -3.30
CA ASP A 47 3.79 -14.51 -3.41
C ASP A 47 3.41 -13.85 -4.75
N ALA A 48 3.26 -14.66 -5.79
CA ALA A 48 3.00 -14.19 -7.14
C ALA A 48 1.57 -13.63 -7.36
N THR A 49 0.66 -13.66 -6.37
CA THR A 49 -0.72 -13.19 -6.58
C THR A 49 -1.03 -11.87 -5.86
N THR A 50 -0.55 -11.66 -4.62
CA THR A 50 -0.95 -10.50 -3.81
C THR A 50 -0.35 -9.19 -4.34
N ARG A 51 0.94 -9.20 -4.71
CA ARG A 51 1.58 -8.02 -5.31
C ARG A 51 0.91 -7.57 -6.62
N PRO A 52 0.75 -8.42 -7.65
CA PRO A 52 0.13 -7.98 -8.90
C PRO A 52 -1.35 -7.64 -8.76
N GLU A 53 -2.08 -8.23 -7.80
CA GLU A 53 -3.45 -7.83 -7.49
C GLU A 53 -3.48 -6.38 -6.96
N LEU A 54 -2.65 -6.08 -5.95
CA LEU A 54 -2.56 -4.75 -5.36
C LEU A 54 -2.04 -3.71 -6.36
N GLU A 55 -1.05 -4.08 -7.16
CA GLU A 55 -0.51 -3.24 -8.24
C GLU A 55 -1.60 -2.94 -9.28
N SER A 56 -2.34 -3.96 -9.71
CA SER A 56 -3.45 -3.78 -10.66
C SER A 56 -4.57 -2.91 -10.08
N PHE A 57 -4.85 -3.02 -8.78
CA PHE A 57 -5.85 -2.20 -8.12
C PHE A 57 -5.43 -0.72 -8.11
N ILE A 58 -4.20 -0.41 -7.68
CA ILE A 58 -3.67 0.96 -7.68
C ILE A 58 -3.63 1.52 -9.10
N ASN A 59 -3.21 0.73 -10.09
CA ASN A 59 -3.18 1.15 -11.49
C ASN A 59 -4.57 1.36 -12.10
N SER A 60 -5.62 0.75 -11.53
CA SER A 60 -7.00 0.95 -11.98
C SER A 60 -7.62 2.26 -11.47
N LEU A 61 -7.02 2.89 -10.45
CA LEU A 61 -7.43 4.20 -9.95
C LEU A 61 -7.17 5.28 -11.00
N ASN A 62 -8.00 6.33 -11.00
CA ASN A 62 -7.75 7.49 -11.85
C ASN A 62 -6.52 8.30 -11.36
N GLU A 63 -6.02 9.22 -12.18
CA GLU A 63 -4.80 9.97 -11.87
C GLU A 63 -4.92 10.83 -10.61
N ASP A 64 -6.09 11.41 -10.38
CA ASP A 64 -6.39 12.18 -9.18
C ASP A 64 -6.34 11.26 -7.95
N GLU A 65 -7.03 10.12 -7.98
CA GLU A 65 -7.04 9.13 -6.90
C GLU A 65 -5.63 8.60 -6.58
N GLN A 66 -4.82 8.33 -7.59
CA GLN A 66 -3.43 7.91 -7.41
C GLN A 66 -2.60 8.99 -6.71
N ALA A 67 -2.75 10.26 -7.11
CA ALA A 67 -2.05 11.36 -6.46
C ALA A 67 -2.50 11.56 -5.01
N HIS A 68 -3.80 11.39 -4.74
CA HIS A 68 -4.33 11.43 -3.38
C HIS A 68 -3.78 10.31 -2.51
N LEU A 69 -3.64 9.10 -3.05
CA LEU A 69 -3.07 7.97 -2.33
C LEU A 69 -1.59 8.22 -1.95
N VAL A 70 -0.81 8.80 -2.86
CA VAL A 70 0.58 9.20 -2.60
C VAL A 70 0.64 10.31 -1.54
N ALA A 71 -0.18 11.34 -1.68
CA ALA A 71 -0.25 12.44 -0.71
C ALA A 71 -0.64 11.93 0.70
N LEU A 72 -1.60 11.01 0.78
CA LEU A 72 -2.04 10.41 2.03
C LEU A 72 -0.91 9.62 2.70
N THR A 73 -0.15 8.86 1.92
CA THR A 73 1.05 8.16 2.40
C THR A 73 2.06 9.15 2.98
N TRP A 74 2.26 10.30 2.34
CA TRP A 74 3.16 11.33 2.83
C TRP A 74 2.67 12.01 4.11
N VAL A 75 1.37 12.19 4.27
CA VAL A 75 0.77 12.72 5.51
C VAL A 75 0.91 11.74 6.67
N GLY A 76 0.66 10.45 6.44
CA GLY A 76 0.88 9.43 7.47
C GLY A 76 2.35 9.28 7.86
N ARG A 77 3.26 9.41 6.88
CA ARG A 77 4.71 9.45 7.13
C ARG A 77 5.19 10.72 7.85
N GLY A 78 4.35 11.76 7.93
CA GLY A 78 4.71 13.06 8.51
C GLY A 78 5.64 13.89 7.62
N THR A 79 5.59 13.68 6.29
CA THR A 79 6.26 14.55 5.32
C THR A 79 5.47 15.83 5.07
N PHE A 80 4.14 15.74 5.15
CA PHE A 80 3.20 16.86 5.09
C PHE A 80 2.24 16.75 6.26
N GLU A 81 1.69 17.88 6.70
CA GLU A 81 0.58 17.92 7.64
C GLU A 81 -0.77 17.79 6.92
N PRO A 82 -1.86 17.42 7.63
CA PRO A 82 -3.20 17.30 7.02
C PRO A 82 -3.69 18.60 6.39
N GLU A 83 -3.31 19.76 6.95
CA GLU A 83 -3.62 21.06 6.37
C GLU A 83 -2.88 21.33 5.04
N GLU A 84 -1.77 20.64 4.79
CA GLU A 84 -0.95 20.73 3.57
C GLU A 84 -1.32 19.66 2.53
N PHE A 85 -2.38 18.88 2.77
CA PHE A 85 -2.77 17.75 1.92
C PHE A 85 -2.99 18.15 0.46
N ASP A 86 -3.67 19.27 0.21
CA ASP A 86 -3.92 19.71 -1.17
C ASP A 86 -2.60 20.08 -1.90
N GLU A 87 -1.60 20.62 -1.19
CA GLU A 87 -0.26 20.86 -1.74
C GLU A 87 0.48 19.54 -2.01
N ALA A 88 0.41 18.60 -1.07
CA ALA A 88 0.97 17.26 -1.25
C ALA A 88 0.39 16.55 -2.48
N VAL A 89 -0.92 16.70 -2.75
CA VAL A 89 -1.57 16.18 -3.95
C VAL A 89 -1.02 16.82 -5.22
N GLN A 90 -0.81 18.13 -5.23
CA GLN A 90 -0.22 18.82 -6.39
C GLN A 90 1.20 18.31 -6.67
N ILE A 91 2.03 18.20 -5.63
CA ILE A 91 3.40 17.69 -5.74
C ILE A 91 3.38 16.24 -6.22
N ALA A 92 2.49 15.40 -5.70
CA ALA A 92 2.35 14.00 -6.14
C ALA A 92 2.00 13.88 -7.63
N ARG A 93 1.20 14.80 -8.18
CA ARG A 93 0.89 14.84 -9.62
C ARG A 93 2.10 15.27 -10.45
N GLU A 94 2.84 16.29 -9.98
CA GLU A 94 3.99 16.83 -10.69
C GLU A 94 5.19 15.88 -10.68
N GLU A 95 5.43 15.20 -9.56
CA GLU A 95 6.54 14.28 -9.34
C GLU A 95 6.25 12.84 -9.83
N LYS A 96 5.14 12.61 -10.54
CA LYS A 96 4.76 11.29 -11.08
C LYS A 96 5.67 10.87 -12.24
N VAL A 97 6.90 10.48 -11.92
CA VAL A 97 7.93 10.03 -12.88
C VAL A 97 7.94 8.52 -13.11
N VAL A 98 7.34 7.76 -12.20
CA VAL A 98 7.21 6.30 -12.24
C VAL A 98 5.74 5.89 -12.04
N SER A 99 5.45 4.62 -12.28
CA SER A 99 4.16 4.02 -11.89
C SER A 99 3.90 4.26 -10.41
N THR A 100 2.72 4.81 -10.10
CA THR A 100 2.27 5.06 -8.72
C THR A 100 2.27 3.77 -7.91
N ALA A 101 1.84 2.67 -8.53
CA ALA A 101 1.81 1.36 -7.89
C ALA A 101 3.22 0.88 -7.52
N ASP A 102 4.19 0.96 -8.44
CA ASP A 102 5.58 0.58 -8.16
C ASP A 102 6.21 1.45 -7.07
N TYR A 103 5.92 2.76 -7.10
CA TYR A 103 6.39 3.69 -6.08
C TYR A 103 5.86 3.31 -4.69
N LEU A 104 4.54 3.14 -4.55
CA LEU A 104 3.90 2.86 -3.28
C LEU A 104 4.29 1.47 -2.75
N LEU A 105 4.30 0.44 -3.60
CA LEU A 105 4.69 -0.92 -3.23
C LEU A 105 6.18 -1.07 -2.90
N GLY A 106 6.99 -0.06 -3.24
CA GLY A 106 8.39 0.04 -2.81
C GLY A 106 8.56 0.69 -1.43
N ILE A 107 7.50 1.24 -0.83
CA ILE A 107 7.54 1.89 0.48
C ILE A 107 7.34 0.81 1.56
N PRO A 108 8.31 0.60 2.47
CA PRO A 108 8.11 -0.28 3.61
C PRO A 108 7.07 0.32 4.57
N LEU A 109 6.25 -0.52 5.20
CA LEU A 109 5.18 -0.08 6.11
C LEU A 109 4.15 0.83 5.42
N LEU A 110 3.92 0.60 4.12
CA LEU A 110 2.94 1.37 3.34
C LEU A 110 1.57 1.38 4.01
N ALA A 111 1.13 0.22 4.52
CA ALA A 111 -0.14 0.08 5.19
C ALA A 111 -0.27 1.00 6.41
N ASP A 112 0.75 1.05 7.26
CA ASP A 112 0.75 1.88 8.47
C ASP A 112 0.73 3.38 8.12
N TYR A 113 1.46 3.79 7.08
CA TYR A 113 1.40 5.19 6.63
C TYR A 113 0.05 5.56 6.02
N LEU A 114 -0.59 4.65 5.29
CA LEU A 114 -1.92 4.92 4.73
C LEU A 114 -3.00 4.97 5.82
N GLU A 115 -2.92 4.10 6.84
CA GLU A 115 -3.81 4.11 8.00
C GLU A 115 -3.67 5.42 8.78
N GLU A 116 -2.46 5.77 9.21
CA GLU A 116 -2.19 7.02 9.93
C GLU A 116 -2.62 8.25 9.10
N GLY A 117 -2.41 8.20 7.78
CA GLY A 117 -2.87 9.25 6.86
C GLY A 117 -4.39 9.40 6.86
N LEU A 118 -5.14 8.30 6.78
CA LEU A 118 -6.61 8.32 6.87
C LEU A 118 -7.10 8.84 8.21
N GLU A 119 -6.51 8.37 9.31
CA GLU A 119 -6.90 8.78 10.66
C GLU A 119 -6.72 10.28 10.86
N LYS A 120 -5.60 10.83 10.39
CA LYS A 120 -5.35 12.28 10.39
C LYS A 120 -6.33 13.07 9.53
N MET A 121 -6.84 12.46 8.45
CA MET A 121 -7.91 13.05 7.62
C MET A 121 -9.30 12.88 8.24
N GLY A 122 -9.41 12.23 9.40
CA GLY A 122 -10.64 12.02 10.16
C GLY A 122 -11.41 10.75 9.81
N TYR A 123 -10.76 9.78 9.17
CA TYR A 123 -11.35 8.49 8.79
C TYR A 123 -10.67 7.36 9.57
N SER A 124 -11.44 6.56 10.30
CA SER A 124 -10.94 5.35 10.95
C SER A 124 -11.03 4.16 10.01
N VAL A 125 -9.92 3.43 9.83
CA VAL A 125 -9.90 2.20 9.03
C VAL A 125 -10.77 1.13 9.67
N GLU A 126 -10.73 0.98 10.99
CA GLU A 126 -11.51 -0.03 11.72
C GLU A 126 -13.02 0.16 11.54
N ASP A 127 -13.48 1.42 11.51
CA ASP A 127 -14.89 1.74 11.28
C ASP A 127 -15.30 1.37 9.85
N ILE A 128 -14.46 1.69 8.86
CA ILE A 128 -14.70 1.38 7.45
C ILE A 128 -14.73 -0.14 7.21
N GLU A 129 -13.79 -0.88 7.81
CA GLU A 129 -13.75 -2.34 7.72
C GLU A 129 -15.01 -2.99 8.28
N SER A 130 -15.49 -2.47 9.41
CA SER A 130 -16.70 -2.97 10.06
C SER A 130 -17.98 -2.73 9.24
N GLU A 131 -18.00 -1.75 8.36
CA GLU A 131 -19.13 -1.47 7.46
C GLU A 131 -19.10 -2.32 6.17
N ILE A 132 -17.94 -2.84 5.79
CA ILE A 132 -17.75 -3.64 4.56
C ILE A 132 -18.05 -5.13 4.79
N LEU A 133 -18.02 -5.60 6.05
CA LEU A 133 -18.11 -7.02 6.44
C LEU A 133 -19.52 -7.45 6.89
#